data_AF-A0A1M5GAA1-F1
#
_entry.id   AF-A0A1M5GAA1-F1
#
_cell.length_a   1.000
_cell.length_b   1.000
_cell.length_c   1.000
_cell.angle_alpha   90.00
_cell.angle_beta   90.00
_cell.angle_gamma   90.00
#
_symmetry.space_group_name_H-M   'P 1'
#
loop_
_entity.id
_entity.type
_entity.pdbx_description
1 polymer ?
#
loop_
_entity_poly.entity_id
_entity_poly.type
_entity_poly.pdbx_seq_one_letter_code
_entity_poly.pdbx_strand_id
1 'polypeptide(L)'
;MDTIVLQEKIDNLLSSVHKLLPDGSNLRDIYVDDLSFLNKSIHDRINELYSQHGRTPEEEATLCLALLMGYSVSQYANPEDESKKNTILLRTRNILPVLPPSPLKEDLLFTYNELQHSFSINRSLFA
;
A
#
# COMPACT_ATOMS: atom_id res chain seq x y z
N MET A 1 -7.08 -12.28 19.24
CA MET A 1 -6.09 -11.25 18.85
C MET A 1 -6.44 -10.75 17.47
N ASP A 2 -6.96 -9.53 17.41
CA ASP A 2 -8.38 -9.31 17.15
C ASP A 2 -8.50 -8.62 15.79
N THR A 3 -9.47 -9.02 14.98
CA THR A 3 -9.75 -8.43 13.67
C THR A 3 -9.92 -6.91 13.77
N ILE A 4 -10.43 -6.43 14.90
CA ILE A 4 -10.55 -5.01 15.26
C ILE A 4 -9.18 -4.30 15.26
N VAL A 5 -8.15 -4.92 15.83
CA VAL A 5 -6.80 -4.33 15.92
C VAL A 5 -6.13 -4.28 14.54
N LEU A 6 -6.40 -5.25 13.67
CA LEU A 6 -5.87 -5.24 12.32
C LEU A 6 -6.54 -4.16 11.46
N GLN A 7 -7.87 -4.06 11.52
CA GLN A 7 -8.61 -3.04 10.77
C GLN A 7 -8.22 -1.62 11.19
N GLU A 8 -8.06 -1.38 12.50
CA GLU A 8 -7.60 -0.07 13.00
C GLU A 8 -6.22 0.30 12.44
N LYS A 9 -5.29 -0.65 12.33
CA LYS A 9 -3.97 -0.41 11.74
C LYS A 9 -4.05 -0.10 10.25
N ILE A 10 -4.90 -0.81 9.52
CA ILE A 10 -5.17 -0.59 8.10
C ILE A 10 -5.72 0.83 7.89
N ASP A 11 -6.75 1.22 8.66
CA ASP A 11 -7.38 2.53 8.56
C ASP A 11 -6.38 3.66 8.86
N ASN A 12 -5.52 3.47 9.86
CA ASN A 12 -4.47 4.42 10.20
C ASN A 12 -3.42 4.58 9.09
N LEU A 13 -3.04 3.49 8.41
CA LEU A 13 -2.15 3.54 7.25
C LEU A 13 -2.81 4.32 6.12
N LEU A 14 -4.04 3.96 5.74
CA LEU A 14 -4.79 4.63 4.67
C LEU A 14 -4.99 6.13 4.95
N SER A 15 -5.33 6.50 6.19
CA SER A 15 -5.43 7.90 6.59
C SER A 15 -4.13 8.68 6.38
N SER A 16 -2.99 8.05 6.65
CA SER A 16 -1.67 8.66 6.44
C SER A 16 -1.34 8.80 4.95
N VAL A 17 -1.67 7.79 4.14
CA VAL A 17 -1.50 7.81 2.68
C VAL A 17 -2.34 8.90 2.02
N HIS A 18 -3.61 9.03 2.40
CA HIS A 18 -4.50 10.05 1.83
C HIS A 18 -4.00 11.49 2.06
N LYS A 19 -3.20 11.73 3.11
CA LYS A 19 -2.58 13.06 3.35
C LYS A 19 -1.47 13.40 2.34
N LEU A 20 -0.89 12.40 1.67
CA LEU A 20 0.17 12.57 0.68
C LEU A 20 -0.34 12.50 -0.77
N LEU A 21 -1.60 12.09 -1.01
CA LEU A 21 -2.16 12.02 -2.35
C LEU A 21 -2.51 13.43 -2.91
N PRO A 22 -2.38 13.66 -4.23
CA PRO A 22 -2.53 14.98 -4.84
C PRO A 22 -3.95 15.57 -4.79
N ASP A 23 -4.97 14.75 -4.53
CA ASP A 23 -6.38 15.15 -4.36
C ASP A 23 -6.65 15.75 -2.95
N GLY A 24 -5.70 15.56 -2.03
CA GLY A 24 -5.65 16.21 -0.74
C GLY A 24 -5.39 17.71 -0.91
N SER A 25 -6.44 18.50 -0.75
CA SER A 25 -6.50 19.97 -0.70
C SER A 25 -5.54 20.68 0.28
N ASN A 26 -4.53 20.00 0.83
CA ASN A 26 -3.65 20.49 1.91
C ASN A 26 -2.15 20.49 1.56
N LEU A 27 -1.71 20.12 0.36
CA LEU A 27 -0.27 20.16 0.02
C LEU A 27 0.31 21.58 -0.09
N ARG A 28 -0.52 22.63 0.04
CA ARG A 28 -0.09 24.01 -0.13
C ARG A 28 0.71 24.57 1.07
N ASP A 29 0.65 23.94 2.24
CA ASP A 29 1.33 24.42 3.47
C ASP A 29 1.98 23.31 4.33
N ILE A 30 2.30 22.13 3.78
CA ILE A 30 3.03 21.09 4.55
C ILE A 30 4.54 21.38 4.50
N TYR A 31 5.14 21.66 5.65
CA TYR A 31 6.59 21.84 5.75
C TYR A 31 7.33 20.54 5.39
N VAL A 32 8.55 20.66 4.85
CA VAL A 32 9.39 19.52 4.43
C VAL A 32 9.63 18.52 5.58
N ASP A 33 9.70 19.02 6.82
CA ASP A 33 9.86 18.20 8.01
C ASP A 33 8.60 17.36 8.32
N ASP A 34 7.41 17.93 8.10
CA ASP A 34 6.14 17.24 8.26
C ASP A 34 5.96 16.16 7.19
N LEU A 35 6.40 16.42 5.95
CA LEU A 35 6.44 15.42 4.88
C LEU A 35 7.38 14.26 5.20
N SER A 36 8.56 14.55 5.74
CA SER A 36 9.55 13.53 6.12
C SER A 36 9.03 12.67 7.27
N PHE A 37 8.37 13.30 8.26
CA PHE A 37 7.73 12.60 9.36
C PHE A 37 6.59 11.69 8.89
N LEU A 38 5.72 12.19 8.00
CA LEU A 38 4.63 11.41 7.41
C LEU A 38 5.14 10.21 6.62
N ASN A 39 6.18 10.39 5.80
CA ASN A 39 6.80 9.29 5.06
C ASN A 39 7.36 8.21 5.99
N LYS A 40 8.07 8.61 7.05
CA LYS A 40 8.58 7.67 8.05
C LYS A 40 7.46 6.91 8.76
N SER A 41 6.41 7.61 9.17
CA SER A 41 5.23 7.01 9.81
C SER A 41 4.55 5.98 8.90
N ILE A 42 4.40 6.27 7.60
CA ILE A 42 3.86 5.33 6.62
C ILE A 42 4.77 4.11 6.50
N HIS A 43 6.09 4.30 6.38
CA HIS A 43 7.04 3.21 6.28
C HIS A 43 7.02 2.28 7.52
N ASP A 44 6.98 2.85 8.72
CA ASP A 44 6.91 2.09 9.97
C ASP A 44 5.61 1.24 10.03
N ARG A 45 4.47 1.82 9.59
CA ARG A 45 3.18 1.11 9.53
C ARG A 45 3.15 0.01 8.47
N ILE A 46 3.78 0.24 7.31
CA ILE A 46 3.95 -0.80 6.28
C ILE A 46 4.71 -1.98 6.87
N ASN A 47 5.83 -1.72 7.57
CA ASN A 47 6.64 -2.78 8.18
C ASN A 47 5.87 -3.53 9.27
N GLU A 48 5.05 -2.83 10.07
CA GLU A 48 4.19 -3.46 11.08
C GLU A 48 3.14 -4.39 10.46
N LEU A 49 2.55 -3.98 9.33
CA LEU A 49 1.48 -4.70 8.64
C LEU A 49 1.98 -5.76 7.66
N TYR A 50 3.24 -5.68 7.22
CA TYR A 50 3.81 -6.54 6.17
C TYR A 50 3.62 -8.04 6.44
N SER A 51 3.89 -8.49 7.67
CA SER A 51 3.78 -9.92 8.04
C SER A 51 2.35 -10.36 8.36
N GLN A 52 1.40 -9.43 8.43
CA GLN A 52 0.00 -9.73 8.74
C GLN A 52 -0.69 -10.33 7.51
N HIS A 53 -1.74 -11.10 7.77
CA HIS A 53 -2.62 -11.68 6.76
C HIS A 53 -4.06 -11.59 7.22
N GLY A 54 -4.97 -11.31 6.29
CA GLY A 54 -6.40 -11.35 6.53
C GLY A 54 -6.89 -12.78 6.71
N ARG A 55 -7.98 -12.96 7.47
CA ARG A 55 -8.60 -14.27 7.70
C ARG A 55 -9.58 -14.63 6.59
N THR A 56 -10.16 -13.61 5.95
CA THR A 56 -11.02 -13.76 4.78
C THR A 56 -10.34 -13.17 3.54
N PRO A 57 -10.78 -13.55 2.33
CA PRO A 57 -10.29 -12.92 1.10
C PRO A 57 -10.46 -11.41 1.09
N GLU A 58 -11.56 -10.89 1.63
CA GLU A 58 -11.84 -9.46 1.72
C GLU A 58 -10.90 -8.76 2.71
N GLU A 59 -10.63 -9.36 3.86
CA GLU A 59 -9.65 -8.83 4.83
C GLU A 59 -8.24 -8.80 4.23
N GLU A 60 -7.84 -9.88 3.54
CA GLU A 60 -6.53 -9.96 2.88
C GLU A 60 -6.43 -8.94 1.74
N ALA A 61 -7.50 -8.75 0.97
CA ALA A 61 -7.58 -7.76 -0.09
C ALA A 61 -7.48 -6.32 0.45
N THR A 62 -8.17 -6.03 1.56
CA THR A 62 -8.11 -4.73 2.23
C THR A 62 -6.70 -4.45 2.74
N LEU A 63 -6.05 -5.45 3.36
CA LEU A 63 -4.66 -5.36 3.80
C LEU A 63 -3.70 -5.11 2.63
N CYS A 64 -3.84 -5.88 1.54
CA CYS A 64 -3.03 -5.73 0.35
C CYS A 64 -3.21 -4.34 -0.29
N LEU A 65 -4.45 -3.85 -0.39
CA LEU A 65 -4.74 -2.52 -0.91
C LEU A 65 -4.01 -1.45 -0.09
N ALA A 66 -4.15 -1.49 1.24
CA ALA A 66 -3.52 -0.52 2.12
C ALA A 66 -1.99 -0.54 2.03
N LEU A 67 -1.38 -1.72 1.98
CA LEU A 67 0.07 -1.87 1.81
C LEU A 67 0.54 -1.32 0.46
N LEU A 68 -0.15 -1.64 -0.63
CA LEU A 68 0.19 -1.14 -1.97
C LEU A 68 0.03 0.39 -2.06
N MET A 69 -1.06 0.95 -1.52
CA MET A 69 -1.23 2.40 -1.41
C MET A 69 -0.14 3.05 -0.54
N GLY A 70 0.31 2.37 0.51
CA GLY A 70 1.48 2.81 1.29
C GLY A 70 2.74 2.90 0.45
N TYR A 71 3.03 1.86 -0.34
CA TYR A 71 4.19 1.84 -1.24
C TYR A 71 4.10 2.84 -2.39
N SER A 72 2.91 3.24 -2.83
CA SER A 72 2.77 4.21 -3.94
C SER A 72 3.18 5.63 -3.56
N VAL A 73 3.06 5.99 -2.28
CA VAL A 73 3.45 7.32 -1.76
C VAL A 73 4.76 7.31 -0.99
N SER A 74 5.28 6.13 -0.64
CA SER A 74 6.55 5.97 0.09
C SER A 74 7.73 6.46 -0.75
N GLN A 75 8.54 7.34 -0.16
CA GLN A 75 9.83 7.72 -0.74
C GLN A 75 10.94 6.67 -0.52
N TYR A 76 10.68 5.63 0.28
CA TYR A 76 11.61 4.53 0.50
C TYR A 76 11.51 3.50 -0.63
N ALA A 77 12.60 3.34 -1.39
CA ALA A 77 12.73 2.41 -2.51
C ALA A 77 14.07 1.64 -2.44
N ASN A 78 14.53 1.32 -1.22
CA ASN A 78 15.69 0.46 -1.07
C ASN A 78 15.35 -0.98 -1.55
N PRO A 79 16.35 -1.84 -1.82
CA PRO A 79 16.12 -3.19 -2.33
C PRO A 79 15.22 -4.06 -1.45
N GLU A 80 15.23 -3.84 -0.13
CA GLU A 80 14.38 -4.58 0.80
C GLU A 80 12.90 -4.19 0.63
N ASP A 81 12.62 -2.88 0.56
CA ASP A 81 11.26 -2.36 0.34
C ASP A 81 10.71 -2.76 -1.03
N GLU A 82 11.53 -2.75 -2.07
CA GLU A 82 11.14 -3.25 -3.39
C GLU A 82 10.80 -4.75 -3.33
N SER A 83 11.58 -5.55 -2.60
CA SER A 83 11.30 -6.97 -2.40
C SER A 83 10.00 -7.21 -1.63
N LYS A 84 9.75 -6.43 -0.58
CA LYS A 84 8.50 -6.50 0.19
C LYS A 84 7.30 -6.09 -0.66
N LYS A 85 7.41 -4.98 -1.41
CA LYS A 85 6.38 -4.53 -2.37
C LYS A 85 6.04 -5.62 -3.38
N ASN A 86 7.05 -6.27 -3.96
CA ASN A 86 6.86 -7.39 -4.89
C ASN A 86 6.15 -8.58 -4.24
N THR A 87 6.45 -8.87 -2.98
CA THR A 87 5.74 -9.92 -2.22
C THR A 87 4.26 -9.57 -2.04
N ILE A 88 3.94 -8.30 -1.77
CA ILE A 88 2.54 -7.85 -1.69
C ILE A 88 1.85 -7.93 -3.05
N LEU A 89 2.51 -7.53 -4.15
CA LEU A 89 1.95 -7.70 -5.50
C LEU A 89 1.62 -9.17 -5.81
N LEU A 90 2.46 -10.12 -5.39
CA LEU A 90 2.18 -11.55 -5.55
C LEU A 90 0.96 -11.99 -4.73
N ARG A 91 0.83 -11.52 -3.47
CA ARG A 91 -0.35 -11.78 -2.63
C ARG A 91 -1.62 -11.25 -3.29
N THR A 92 -1.58 -10.01 -3.78
CA THR A 92 -2.69 -9.38 -4.50
C THR A 92 -3.09 -10.18 -5.74
N ARG A 93 -2.12 -10.64 -6.53
CA ARG A 93 -2.38 -11.47 -7.71
C ARG A 93 -3.13 -12.76 -7.38
N ASN A 94 -2.84 -13.37 -6.24
CA ASN A 94 -3.49 -14.60 -5.79
C ASN A 94 -4.92 -14.34 -5.27
N ILE A 95 -5.19 -13.18 -4.68
CA ILE A 95 -6.51 -12.88 -4.08
C ILE A 95 -7.52 -12.27 -5.07
N LEU A 96 -7.06 -11.49 -6.05
CA LEU A 96 -7.89 -10.90 -7.10
C LEU A 96 -8.89 -11.86 -7.79
N PRO A 97 -8.53 -13.10 -8.17
CA PRO A 97 -9.48 -14.02 -8.81
C PRO A 97 -10.52 -14.58 -7.83
N VAL A 98 -10.23 -14.60 -6.53
CA VAL A 98 -11.12 -15.13 -5.48
C VAL A 98 -12.17 -14.11 -5.05
N LEU A 99 -11.85 -12.82 -5.17
CA LEU A 99 -12.75 -11.74 -4.75
C LEU A 99 -14.01 -11.64 -5.63
N PRO A 100 -15.21 -11.46 -5.03
CA PRO A 100 -16.40 -11.12 -5.78
C PRO A 100 -16.30 -9.70 -6.39
N PRO A 101 -17.07 -9.39 -7.44
CA PRO A 101 -17.20 -8.02 -7.95
C PRO A 101 -17.63 -7.07 -6.82
N SER A 102 -16.79 -6.06 -6.55
CA SER A 102 -16.98 -5.10 -5.46
C SER A 102 -16.07 -3.88 -5.68
N PRO A 103 -16.37 -2.71 -5.09
CA PRO A 103 -15.48 -1.55 -5.15
C PRO A 103 -14.07 -1.86 -4.65
N LEU A 104 -13.95 -2.64 -3.56
CA LEU A 104 -12.66 -3.11 -3.03
C LEU A 104 -11.83 -3.83 -4.09
N LYS A 105 -12.46 -4.69 -4.90
CA LYS A 105 -11.78 -5.42 -5.98
C LYS A 105 -11.32 -4.46 -7.08
N GLU A 106 -12.13 -3.47 -7.43
CA GLU A 106 -11.80 -2.47 -8.44
C GLU A 106 -10.62 -1.59 -8.00
N ASP A 107 -10.66 -1.08 -6.77
CA ASP A 107 -9.59 -0.26 -6.19
C ASP A 107 -8.27 -1.04 -6.07
N LEU A 108 -8.35 -2.30 -5.62
CA LEU A 108 -7.19 -3.19 -5.54
C LEU A 108 -6.61 -3.49 -6.92
N LEU A 109 -7.45 -3.75 -7.91
CA LEU A 109 -7.02 -4.02 -9.28
C LEU A 109 -6.36 -2.79 -9.91
N PHE A 110 -6.95 -1.61 -9.73
CA PHE A 110 -6.38 -0.34 -10.19
C PHE A 110 -4.99 -0.12 -9.58
N THR A 111 -4.89 -0.15 -8.24
CA THR A 111 -3.63 0.06 -7.52
C THR A 111 -2.56 -0.97 -7.89
N TYR A 112 -2.97 -2.23 -8.05
CA TYR A 112 -2.07 -3.32 -8.47
C TYR A 112 -1.46 -3.06 -9.85
N ASN A 113 -2.29 -2.64 -10.83
CA ASN A 113 -1.82 -2.38 -12.18
C ASN A 113 -0.84 -1.19 -12.20
N GLU A 114 -1.18 -0.07 -11.55
CA GLU A 114 -0.31 1.11 -11.48
C GLU A 114 1.10 0.76 -10.97
N LEU A 115 1.17 0.00 -9.88
CA LEU A 115 2.46 -0.39 -9.30
C LEU A 115 3.17 -1.48 -10.11
N GLN A 116 2.46 -2.40 -10.76
CA GLN A 116 3.06 -3.38 -11.66
C GLN A 116 3.68 -2.73 -12.91
N HIS A 117 3.05 -1.66 -13.44
CA HIS A 117 3.59 -0.90 -14.56
C HIS A 117 4.88 -0.17 -14.20
N SER A 118 4.95 0.45 -13.01
CA SER A 118 6.19 1.07 -12.51
C SER A 118 7.36 0.08 -12.33
N PHE A 119 7.06 -1.16 -11.94
CA PHE A 119 8.05 -2.23 -11.84
C PHE A 119 8.58 -2.68 -13.22
N SER A 120 7.71 -2.77 -14.21
CA SER A 120 8.06 -3.25 -15.55
C SER A 120 9.01 -2.29 -16.29
N ILE A 121 8.85 -0.98 -16.09
CA ILE A 121 9.73 0.05 -16.66
C ILE A 121 11.14 -0.04 -16.08
N ASN A 122 11.27 -0.19 -14.76
CA ASN A 122 12.57 -0.32 -14.11
C ASN A 122 13.33 -1.57 -14.59
N ARG A 123 12.64 -2.70 -14.77
CA ARG A 123 13.28 -3.94 -15.23
C ARG A 123 13.84 -3.85 -16.67
N SER A 124 13.24 -3.04 -17.54
CA SER A 124 13.72 -2.80 -18.91
C SER A 124 14.91 -1.83 -19.01
N LEU A 125 15.20 -1.07 -17.96
CA LEU A 125 16.34 -0.14 -17.92
C LEU A 125 17.62 -0.78 -17.36
N PHE A 126 17.50 -1.95 -16.73
CA PHE A 126 18.61 -2.68 -16.09
C PHE A 126 18.83 -4.10 -16.65
N ALA A 127 18.23 -4.42 -17.80
CA ALA A 127 18.44 -5.68 -18.54
C ALA A 127 19.11 -5.37 -19.89
#